data_AF-A0A9Q1AVH5-F1
#
_entry.id   AF-A0A9Q1AVH5-F1
#
_cell.length_a   1.000
_cell.length_b   1.000
_cell.length_c   1.000
_cell.angle_alpha   90.00
_cell.angle_beta   90.00
_cell.angle_gamma   90.00
#
_symmetry.space_group_name_H-M   'P 1'
#
loop_
_entity.id
_entity.type
_entity.pdbx_description
1 polymer ?
#
loop_
_entity_poly.entity_id
_entity_poly.type
_entity_poly.pdbx_seq_one_letter_code
_entity_poly.pdbx_strand_id
1 'polypeptide(L)'
;MPCIMTDWGLHGLFSPLLPDATSWRPRPEPTIAVLGSLALLFIWYCYRVGSGQAVPASHQQGVPTEERCPRRTLQSDATNQRLYRSLRDYAKRYSWSGMNRLHKGIRDQAHYQLGERLAIQKPSAFYLPDLPSAPYFPRESQRHDVEILELSFPAILREFEGIAWDFASGAPMLRGWTANGHPGWYSYYLYRQGECIAQNCRSCPWTYRALSALRTFINANRFGNACFSVLQPGTVLPGTYGPTNTRVRCHLGLKVPPGCELVVGGEPQCWSEGCCLLVDDSFLHTTAHNGSPTDGSRVIFIVDLWHPNVAGPERQALDYIFAPGR
;
A
#
# COMPACT_ATOMS: atom_id res chain seq x y z
N MET A 1 -51.11 -30.28 25.45
CA MET A 1 -52.25 -29.35 25.63
C MET A 1 -53.42 -30.14 26.19
N PRO A 2 -54.19 -29.67 27.19
CA PRO A 2 -54.65 -28.27 27.32
C PRO A 2 -54.68 -27.67 28.75
N CYS A 3 -54.92 -26.35 28.76
CA CYS A 3 -55.67 -25.51 29.69
C CYS A 3 -55.48 -25.55 31.22
N ILE A 4 -54.90 -24.44 31.69
CA ILE A 4 -55.24 -23.57 32.82
C ILE A 4 -56.69 -23.73 33.36
N MET A 5 -56.85 -23.90 34.68
CA MET A 5 -57.33 -22.89 35.66
C MET A 5 -57.82 -23.58 36.95
N THR A 6 -57.38 -23.12 38.14
CA THR A 6 -58.25 -22.60 39.23
C THR A 6 -57.41 -22.20 40.44
N ASP A 7 -57.76 -21.03 40.96
CA ASP A 7 -57.27 -20.34 42.17
C ASP A 7 -57.94 -20.89 43.45
N TRP A 8 -57.55 -20.35 44.62
CA TRP A 8 -58.21 -20.26 45.94
C TRP A 8 -57.35 -20.72 47.14
N GLY A 9 -57.05 -19.78 48.06
CA GLY A 9 -56.59 -20.08 49.42
C GLY A 9 -56.04 -18.89 50.21
N LEU A 10 -56.92 -18.14 50.88
CA LEU A 10 -56.72 -16.91 51.67
C LEU A 10 -56.21 -17.14 53.12
N HIS A 11 -55.80 -16.02 53.76
CA HIS A 11 -55.55 -15.73 55.20
C HIS A 11 -54.12 -16.00 55.71
N GLY A 12 -53.30 -15.06 56.21
CA GLY A 12 -53.52 -13.67 56.67
C GLY A 12 -53.54 -13.57 58.19
N LEU A 13 -52.42 -13.18 58.82
CA LEU A 13 -52.26 -12.58 60.18
C LEU A 13 -50.81 -12.03 60.31
N PHE A 14 -50.56 -10.74 60.06
CA PHE A 14 -50.42 -9.60 61.00
C PHE A 14 -49.11 -9.55 61.87
N SER A 15 -48.11 -8.78 61.38
CA SER A 15 -47.30 -7.65 61.96
C SER A 15 -46.94 -7.54 63.47
N PRO A 16 -46.11 -6.57 63.92
CA PRO A 16 -44.82 -6.04 63.43
C PRO A 16 -43.78 -5.77 64.56
N LEU A 17 -42.50 -5.48 64.24
CA LEU A 17 -41.65 -4.55 65.02
C LEU A 17 -40.60 -3.90 64.08
N LEU A 18 -40.75 -2.59 63.84
CA LEU A 18 -39.72 -1.70 63.29
C LEU A 18 -38.86 -1.15 64.45
N PRO A 19 -37.62 -0.73 64.19
CA PRO A 19 -37.40 0.71 64.17
C PRO A 19 -36.50 1.24 63.03
N ASP A 20 -36.87 2.46 62.64
CA ASP A 20 -36.09 3.61 62.16
C ASP A 20 -35.22 3.55 60.90
N ALA A 21 -35.79 4.20 59.88
CA ALA A 21 -35.11 4.76 58.73
C ALA A 21 -34.15 5.89 59.15
N THR A 22 -32.86 5.69 58.87
CA THR A 22 -31.91 6.80 58.69
C THR A 22 -31.30 6.74 57.29
N SER A 23 -31.27 7.92 56.68
CA SER A 23 -30.95 8.25 55.30
C SER A 23 -29.59 7.69 54.82
N TRP A 24 -29.62 6.83 53.81
CA TRP A 24 -28.47 6.57 52.94
C TRP A 24 -28.62 7.37 51.65
N ARG A 25 -27.84 8.46 51.52
CA ARG A 25 -27.63 9.14 50.23
C ARG A 25 -26.48 8.44 49.49
N PRO A 26 -26.64 8.03 48.22
CA PRO A 26 -25.52 7.57 47.42
C PRO A 26 -24.60 8.77 47.12
N ARG A 27 -23.32 8.65 47.47
CA ARG A 27 -22.28 9.61 47.05
C ARG A 27 -22.00 9.40 45.56
N PRO A 28 -21.97 10.45 44.71
CA PRO A 28 -21.49 10.30 43.35
C PRO A 28 -19.97 10.10 43.34
N GLU A 29 -19.59 8.96 42.78
CA GLU A 29 -18.23 8.49 42.44
C GLU A 29 -17.53 9.36 41.36
N PRO A 30 -16.23 9.16 41.07
CA PRO A 30 -15.22 10.19 40.75
C PRO A 30 -15.16 10.62 39.26
N THR A 31 -16.27 10.61 38.54
CA THR A 31 -16.32 10.98 37.11
C THR A 31 -16.02 12.45 36.85
N ILE A 32 -16.43 13.35 37.75
CA ILE A 32 -16.17 14.80 37.62
C ILE A 32 -14.68 15.11 37.78
N ALA A 33 -13.98 14.40 38.67
CA ALA A 33 -12.55 14.58 38.88
C ALA A 33 -11.73 14.14 37.66
N VAL A 34 -12.07 13.00 37.06
CA VAL A 34 -11.40 12.47 35.86
C VAL A 34 -11.63 13.38 34.65
N LEU A 35 -12.85 13.86 34.44
CA LEU A 35 -13.16 14.81 33.36
C LEU A 35 -12.44 16.15 33.55
N GLY A 36 -12.31 16.63 34.79
CA GLY A 36 -11.52 17.81 35.12
C GLY A 36 -10.03 17.64 34.81
N SER A 37 -9.45 16.48 35.13
CA SER A 37 -8.05 16.18 34.82
C SER A 37 -7.78 16.11 33.31
N LEU A 38 -8.69 15.52 32.54
CA LEU A 38 -8.56 15.45 31.07
C LEU A 38 -8.70 16.84 30.42
N ALA A 39 -9.61 17.69 30.92
CA ALA A 39 -9.76 19.06 30.44
C ALA A 39 -8.52 19.92 30.73
N LEU A 40 -7.91 19.77 31.92
CA LEU A 40 -6.67 20.47 32.28
C LEU A 40 -5.48 20.02 31.43
N LEU A 41 -5.36 18.73 31.12
CA LEU A 41 -4.33 18.22 30.21
C LEU A 41 -4.52 18.73 28.77
N PHE A 42 -5.77 18.83 28.31
CA PHE A 42 -6.08 19.39 26.99
C PHE A 42 -5.75 20.88 26.91
N ILE A 43 -6.13 21.67 27.93
CA ILE A 43 -5.80 23.10 28.01
C ILE A 43 -4.28 23.31 28.10
N TRP A 44 -3.58 22.48 28.89
CA TRP A 44 -2.12 22.51 28.97
C TRP A 44 -1.45 22.15 27.63
N TYR A 45 -1.97 21.15 26.92
CA TYR A 45 -1.51 20.78 25.58
C TYR A 45 -1.72 21.93 24.58
N CYS A 46 -2.91 22.53 24.55
CA CYS A 46 -3.21 23.68 23.70
C CYS A 46 -2.32 24.90 24.03
N TYR A 47 -2.07 25.16 25.32
CA TYR A 47 -1.16 26.23 25.75
C TYR A 47 0.27 25.93 25.32
N ARG A 48 0.78 24.70 25.48
CA ARG A 48 2.15 24.33 25.11
C ARG A 48 2.38 24.35 23.60
N VAL A 49 1.39 23.93 22.81
CA VAL A 49 1.45 24.00 21.34
C VAL A 49 1.31 25.45 20.85
N GLY A 50 0.53 26.28 21.54
CA GLY A 50 0.35 27.70 21.22
C GLY A 50 1.44 28.64 21.76
N SER A 51 2.25 28.20 22.73
CA SER A 51 3.33 29.00 23.35
C SER A 51 4.73 28.63 22.86
N GLY A 52 4.83 27.84 21.78
CA GLY A 52 6.06 27.70 21.01
C GLY A 52 6.52 29.07 20.50
N GLN A 53 7.54 29.61 21.16
CA GLN A 53 8.00 30.98 21.00
C GLN A 53 8.32 31.32 19.54
N ALA A 54 7.76 32.45 19.11
CA ALA A 54 8.24 33.18 17.94
C ALA A 54 9.68 33.62 18.22
N VAL A 55 10.62 33.14 17.40
CA VAL A 55 12.02 33.59 17.40
C VAL A 55 12.05 35.01 16.82
N PRO A 56 12.76 35.98 17.44
CA PRO A 56 12.78 37.35 16.94
C PRO A 56 13.51 37.43 15.60
N ALA A 57 12.89 38.14 14.65
CA ALA A 57 13.47 38.46 13.36
C ALA A 57 14.71 39.35 13.54
N SER A 58 15.89 38.78 13.34
CA SER A 58 17.11 39.54 13.06
C SER A 58 17.24 39.76 11.55
N HIS A 59 17.53 41.00 11.19
CA HIS A 59 17.79 41.47 9.83
C HIS A 59 18.65 40.49 9.02
N GLN A 60 18.07 39.91 7.97
CA GLN A 60 18.82 39.45 6.81
C GLN A 60 18.16 39.97 5.53
N GLN A 61 18.98 40.67 4.77
CA GLN A 61 18.72 41.20 3.44
C GLN A 61 18.43 40.05 2.46
N GLY A 62 17.52 40.33 1.52
CA GLY A 62 17.40 39.59 0.26
C GLY A 62 16.66 38.27 0.35
N VAL A 63 15.38 38.27 0.02
CA VAL A 63 14.68 37.09 -0.50
C VAL A 63 15.31 36.78 -1.87
N PRO A 64 15.99 35.65 -2.09
CA PRO A 64 16.11 35.13 -3.44
C PRO A 64 14.75 34.55 -3.78
N THR A 65 14.08 35.12 -4.78
CA THR A 65 13.10 34.38 -5.58
C THR A 65 13.60 32.96 -5.77
N GLU A 66 12.77 31.96 -5.45
CA GLU A 66 13.03 30.56 -5.78
C GLU A 66 13.33 30.46 -7.28
N GLU A 67 14.62 30.51 -7.63
CA GLU A 67 15.08 30.15 -8.95
C GLU A 67 14.81 28.65 -9.08
N ARG A 68 13.68 28.33 -9.73
CA ARG A 68 13.37 27.03 -10.31
C ARG A 68 14.66 26.46 -10.88
N CYS A 69 15.23 25.43 -10.24
CA CYS A 69 16.53 24.90 -10.63
C CYS A 69 16.47 24.52 -12.12
N PRO A 70 17.13 25.27 -13.04
CA PRO A 70 16.85 25.20 -14.47
C PRO A 70 17.03 23.78 -15.04
N ARG A 71 17.92 23.02 -14.41
CA ARG A 71 18.28 21.65 -14.78
C ARG A 71 17.14 20.64 -14.56
N ARG A 72 16.32 20.78 -13.51
CA ARG A 72 15.17 19.89 -13.26
C ARG A 72 14.01 20.18 -14.21
N THR A 73 13.73 21.46 -14.48
CA THR A 73 12.72 21.92 -15.43
C THR A 73 13.04 21.48 -16.87
N LEU A 74 14.30 21.63 -17.31
CA LEU A 74 14.73 21.17 -18.63
C LEU A 74 14.63 19.64 -18.80
N GLN A 75 14.93 18.87 -17.75
CA GLN A 75 14.84 17.41 -17.79
C GLN A 75 13.38 16.92 -17.78
N SER A 76 12.49 17.58 -17.03
CA SER A 76 11.05 17.30 -17.09
C SER A 76 10.49 17.62 -18.48
N ASP A 77 10.91 18.73 -19.09
CA ASP A 77 10.44 19.15 -20.41
C ASP A 77 10.87 18.16 -21.50
N ALA A 78 12.14 17.71 -21.48
CA ALA A 78 12.62 16.71 -22.42
C ALA A 78 11.90 15.36 -22.28
N THR A 79 11.59 14.95 -21.05
CA THR A 79 10.84 13.71 -20.77
C THR A 79 9.40 13.82 -21.26
N ASN A 80 8.72 14.93 -20.96
CA ASN A 80 7.34 15.18 -21.39
C ASN A 80 7.24 15.25 -22.91
N GLN A 81 8.22 15.87 -23.58
CA GLN A 81 8.29 15.88 -25.05
C GLN A 81 8.42 14.46 -25.63
N ARG A 82 9.21 13.57 -25.01
CA ARG A 82 9.31 12.16 -25.45
C ARG A 82 7.99 11.43 -25.27
N LEU A 83 7.35 11.56 -24.11
CA LEU A 83 6.05 10.94 -23.84
C LEU A 83 4.98 11.43 -24.83
N TYR A 84 4.95 12.73 -25.10
CA TYR A 84 4.01 13.33 -26.06
C TYR A 84 4.22 12.81 -27.49
N ARG A 85 5.49 12.68 -27.92
CA ARG A 85 5.82 12.08 -29.23
C ARG A 85 5.34 10.63 -29.30
N SER A 86 5.60 9.83 -28.27
CA SER A 86 5.13 8.43 -28.21
C SER A 86 3.60 8.33 -28.26
N LEU A 87 2.88 9.18 -27.52
CA LEU A 87 1.41 9.22 -27.57
C LEU A 87 0.90 9.61 -28.97
N ARG A 88 1.51 10.62 -29.60
CA ARG A 88 1.15 11.03 -30.96
C ARG A 88 1.40 9.92 -31.97
N ASP A 89 2.51 9.20 -31.85
CA ASP A 89 2.84 8.09 -32.74
C ASP A 89 1.92 6.89 -32.53
N TYR A 90 1.52 6.60 -31.29
CA TYR A 90 0.45 5.65 -31.00
C TYR A 90 -0.86 6.07 -31.67
N ALA A 91 -1.30 7.30 -31.43
CA ALA A 91 -2.60 7.77 -31.91
C ALA A 91 -2.69 7.86 -33.44
N LYS A 92 -1.58 8.12 -34.14
CA LYS A 92 -1.49 8.02 -35.60
C LYS A 92 -1.70 6.60 -36.12
N ARG A 93 -1.23 5.59 -35.37
CA ARG A 93 -1.33 4.17 -35.77
C ARG A 93 -2.67 3.55 -35.40
N TYR A 94 -3.27 4.00 -34.29
CA TYR A 94 -4.45 3.38 -33.70
C TYR A 94 -5.62 4.37 -33.60
N SER A 95 -5.69 5.19 -32.54
CA SER A 95 -6.75 6.18 -32.36
C SER A 95 -6.43 7.22 -31.29
N TRP A 96 -7.03 8.40 -31.40
CA TRP A 96 -7.10 9.40 -30.32
C TRP A 96 -8.25 9.15 -29.33
N SER A 97 -9.22 8.30 -29.70
CA SER A 97 -10.41 8.06 -28.88
C SER A 97 -10.02 7.48 -27.51
N GLY A 98 -10.54 8.09 -26.43
CA GLY A 98 -10.27 7.67 -25.05
C GLY A 98 -8.93 8.15 -24.47
N MET A 99 -8.15 8.99 -25.17
CA MET A 99 -6.80 9.40 -24.73
C MET A 99 -6.77 10.69 -23.89
N ASN A 100 -7.93 11.26 -23.53
CA ASN A 100 -8.01 12.58 -22.89
C ASN A 100 -7.18 12.68 -21.61
N ARG A 101 -7.26 11.67 -20.74
CA ARG A 101 -6.55 11.64 -19.47
C ARG A 101 -5.05 11.44 -19.65
N LEU A 102 -4.63 10.61 -20.61
CA LEU A 102 -3.22 10.45 -20.97
C LEU A 102 -2.62 11.75 -21.51
N HIS A 103 -3.34 12.42 -22.41
CA HIS A 103 -2.91 13.71 -22.94
C HIS A 103 -2.77 14.76 -21.83
N LYS A 104 -3.76 14.86 -20.93
CA LYS A 104 -3.72 15.72 -19.74
C LYS A 104 -2.55 15.36 -18.81
N GLY A 105 -2.36 14.07 -18.53
CA GLY A 105 -1.28 13.56 -17.68
C GLY A 105 0.10 13.91 -18.22
N ILE A 106 0.35 13.69 -19.53
CA ILE A 106 1.63 14.04 -20.16
C ILE A 106 1.87 15.55 -20.18
N ARG A 107 0.85 16.35 -20.48
CA ARG A 107 0.98 17.81 -20.52
C ARG A 107 1.30 18.39 -19.14
N ASP A 108 0.61 17.90 -18.11
CA ASP A 108 0.66 18.46 -16.77
C ASP A 108 1.64 17.67 -15.86
N GLN A 109 2.44 16.76 -16.44
CA GLN A 109 3.32 15.82 -15.72
C GLN A 109 4.34 16.51 -14.82
N ALA A 110 4.90 17.64 -15.26
CA ALA A 110 5.85 18.41 -14.47
C ALA A 110 5.21 18.96 -13.17
N HIS A 111 3.94 19.39 -13.23
CA HIS A 111 3.22 19.87 -12.05
C HIS A 111 2.96 18.75 -11.04
N TYR A 112 2.68 17.53 -11.53
CA TYR A 112 2.50 16.36 -10.66
C TYR A 112 3.81 15.87 -10.03
N GLN A 113 4.94 15.98 -10.74
CA GLN A 113 6.26 15.60 -10.21
C GLN A 113 6.84 16.65 -9.24
N LEU A 114 6.56 17.93 -9.46
CA LEU A 114 7.04 19.03 -8.60
C LEU A 114 6.23 19.20 -7.31
N GLY A 115 5.14 18.46 -7.12
CA GLY A 115 4.33 18.52 -5.90
C GLY A 115 3.64 19.87 -5.68
N GLU A 116 3.44 20.66 -6.75
CA GLU A 116 2.74 21.95 -6.69
C GLU A 116 1.24 21.78 -6.33
N ARG A 117 0.72 20.55 -6.44
CA ARG A 117 -0.52 20.11 -5.77
C ARG A 117 -0.14 19.28 -4.55
N LEU A 118 -0.86 19.46 -3.44
CA LEU A 118 -0.80 18.65 -2.21
C LEU A 118 -1.23 17.17 -2.44
N ALA A 119 -0.70 16.54 -3.49
CA ALA A 119 -0.92 15.15 -3.81
C ALA A 119 -0.08 14.30 -2.86
N ILE A 120 -0.76 13.46 -2.08
CA ILE A 120 -0.14 12.49 -1.17
C ILE A 120 0.61 11.42 -1.98
N GLN A 121 0.21 11.21 -3.25
CA GLN A 121 0.92 10.39 -4.23
C GLN A 121 2.04 11.20 -4.91
N LYS A 122 3.22 10.60 -5.07
CA LYS A 122 4.36 11.22 -5.75
C LYS A 122 5.09 10.21 -6.66
N PRO A 123 4.42 9.70 -7.73
CA PRO A 123 5.05 8.72 -8.58
C PRO A 123 6.25 9.30 -9.33
N SER A 124 7.33 8.52 -9.41
CA SER A 124 8.58 8.99 -9.98
C SER A 124 8.59 9.09 -11.52
N ALA A 125 7.74 8.34 -12.22
CA ALA A 125 7.76 8.26 -13.68
C ALA A 125 6.52 8.84 -14.37
N PHE A 126 5.31 8.44 -13.98
CA PHE A 126 4.08 8.86 -14.66
C PHE A 126 2.87 8.94 -13.74
N TYR A 127 2.11 10.04 -13.81
CA TYR A 127 0.86 10.21 -13.08
C TYR A 127 -0.32 10.35 -14.06
N LEU A 128 -1.29 9.45 -13.98
CA LEU A 128 -2.53 9.55 -14.75
C LEU A 128 -3.58 10.31 -13.92
N PRO A 129 -4.07 11.48 -14.39
CA PRO A 129 -5.03 12.28 -13.66
C PRO A 129 -6.41 11.61 -13.60
N ASP A 130 -7.20 12.05 -12.62
CA ASP A 130 -8.60 11.67 -12.45
C ASP A 130 -8.80 10.15 -12.23
N LEU A 131 -7.76 9.44 -11.76
CA LEU A 131 -7.91 8.10 -11.18
C LEU A 131 -8.43 8.25 -9.73
N PRO A 132 -9.49 7.52 -9.33
CA PRO A 132 -9.79 7.34 -7.92
C PRO A 132 -8.58 6.71 -7.22
N SER A 133 -8.13 7.29 -6.12
CA SER A 133 -6.96 6.80 -5.38
C SER A 133 -7.30 6.44 -3.95
N ALA A 134 -6.67 5.38 -3.46
CA ALA A 134 -6.70 4.93 -2.07
C ALA A 134 -5.39 4.19 -1.80
N PRO A 135 -4.82 4.27 -0.57
CA PRO A 135 -3.61 3.52 -0.21
C PRO A 135 -3.77 2.00 -0.41
N TYR A 136 -4.96 1.49 -0.08
CA TYR A 136 -5.34 0.10 -0.23
C TYR A 136 -6.62 -0.04 -1.04
N PHE A 137 -6.69 -1.11 -1.83
CA PHE A 137 -7.88 -1.45 -2.59
C PHE A 137 -8.59 -2.68 -2.00
N PRO A 138 -9.92 -2.71 -2.00
CA PRO A 138 -10.67 -3.89 -1.58
C PRO A 138 -10.43 -5.03 -2.58
N ARG A 139 -10.44 -6.27 -2.08
CA ARG A 139 -10.33 -7.50 -2.89
C ARG A 139 -11.23 -7.48 -4.13
N GLU A 140 -12.46 -7.00 -3.98
CA GLU A 140 -13.47 -6.95 -5.04
C GLU A 140 -13.06 -6.10 -6.24
N SER A 141 -12.15 -5.13 -6.06
CA SER A 141 -11.62 -4.32 -7.16
C SER A 141 -10.83 -5.12 -8.20
N GLN A 142 -10.26 -6.27 -7.80
CA GLN A 142 -9.43 -7.15 -8.63
C GLN A 142 -9.84 -8.62 -8.45
N ARG A 143 -11.13 -8.88 -8.22
CA ARG A 143 -11.65 -10.18 -7.77
C ARG A 143 -11.10 -11.39 -8.53
N HIS A 144 -11.15 -11.38 -9.87
CA HIS A 144 -10.69 -12.50 -10.70
C HIS A 144 -9.20 -12.79 -10.48
N ASP A 145 -8.35 -11.76 -10.52
CA ASP A 145 -6.90 -11.94 -10.41
C ASP A 145 -6.49 -12.37 -9.00
N VAL A 146 -7.15 -11.82 -7.98
CA VAL A 146 -6.97 -12.23 -6.58
C VAL A 146 -7.37 -13.70 -6.39
N GLU A 147 -8.54 -14.13 -6.87
CA GLU A 147 -8.99 -15.52 -6.75
C GLU A 147 -8.01 -16.50 -7.37
N ILE A 148 -7.45 -16.19 -8.54
CA ILE A 148 -6.45 -17.04 -9.20
C ILE A 148 -5.17 -17.13 -8.35
N LEU A 149 -4.69 -16.02 -7.79
CA LEU A 149 -3.48 -16.00 -6.98
C LEU A 149 -3.65 -16.76 -5.66
N GLU A 150 -4.76 -16.51 -4.94
CA GLU A 150 -5.07 -17.19 -3.67
C GLU A 150 -5.27 -18.70 -3.87
N LEU A 151 -5.98 -19.12 -4.93
CA LEU A 151 -6.13 -20.55 -5.27
C LEU A 151 -4.78 -21.20 -5.67
N SER A 152 -3.86 -20.44 -6.26
CA SER A 152 -2.55 -20.92 -6.68
C SER A 152 -1.52 -20.91 -5.55
N PHE A 153 -1.85 -20.38 -4.37
CA PHE A 153 -0.94 -20.22 -3.22
C PHE A 153 -0.11 -21.47 -2.90
N PRO A 154 -0.68 -22.69 -2.78
CA PRO A 154 0.12 -23.87 -2.41
C PRO A 154 1.19 -24.21 -3.45
N ALA A 155 0.90 -24.00 -4.74
CA ALA A 155 1.84 -24.24 -5.82
C ALA A 155 2.94 -23.16 -5.85
N ILE A 156 2.56 -21.90 -5.69
CA ILE A 156 3.49 -20.76 -5.64
C ILE A 156 4.45 -20.90 -4.46
N LEU A 157 3.94 -21.27 -3.29
CA LEU A 157 4.74 -21.51 -2.09
C LEU A 157 5.73 -22.67 -2.29
N ARG A 158 5.27 -23.81 -2.83
CA ARG A 158 6.14 -24.96 -3.09
C ARG A 158 7.26 -24.62 -4.08
N GLU A 159 6.97 -23.86 -5.12
CA GLU A 159 8.00 -23.43 -6.08
C GLU A 159 8.99 -22.46 -5.47
N PHE A 160 8.53 -21.53 -4.62
CA PHE A 160 9.42 -20.69 -3.82
C PHE A 160 10.36 -21.54 -2.97
N GLU A 161 9.86 -22.56 -2.28
CA GLU A 161 10.69 -23.44 -1.44
C GLU A 161 11.74 -24.21 -2.24
N GLY A 162 11.45 -24.55 -3.49
CA GLY A 162 12.42 -25.19 -4.40
C GLY A 162 13.53 -24.27 -4.91
N ILE A 163 13.31 -22.94 -4.90
CA ILE A 163 14.31 -21.94 -5.31
C ILE A 163 14.89 -21.13 -4.15
N ALA A 164 14.35 -21.31 -2.95
CA ALA A 164 14.80 -20.66 -1.74
C ALA A 164 16.22 -21.11 -1.44
N TRP A 165 17.00 -20.18 -0.88
CA TRP A 165 18.35 -20.44 -0.44
C TRP A 165 18.53 -19.87 0.95
N ASP A 166 19.63 -20.22 1.61
CA ASP A 166 19.89 -19.72 2.95
C ASP A 166 20.29 -18.23 2.90
N PHE A 167 19.28 -17.38 3.08
CA PHE A 167 19.43 -15.93 3.06
C PHE A 167 20.21 -15.37 4.27
N ALA A 168 20.46 -16.19 5.31
CA ALA A 168 21.04 -15.73 6.57
C ALA A 168 22.51 -16.15 6.77
N SER A 169 22.96 -17.28 6.19
CA SER A 169 24.29 -17.82 6.46
C SER A 169 25.46 -17.21 5.68
N GLY A 170 25.23 -16.11 4.95
CA GLY A 170 26.27 -15.51 4.10
C GLY A 170 26.69 -16.39 2.93
N ALA A 171 25.90 -17.43 2.61
CA ALA A 171 26.10 -18.25 1.43
C ALA A 171 26.10 -17.37 0.15
N PRO A 172 26.78 -17.82 -0.92
CA PRO A 172 26.69 -17.12 -2.20
C PRO A 172 25.25 -17.12 -2.72
N MET A 173 24.75 -15.94 -3.10
CA MET A 173 23.40 -15.79 -3.64
C MET A 173 23.21 -16.65 -4.90
N LEU A 174 22.16 -17.47 -4.91
CA LEU A 174 21.87 -18.34 -6.04
C LEU A 174 21.46 -17.56 -7.30
N ARG A 175 21.71 -18.17 -8.47
CA ARG A 175 21.34 -17.60 -9.77
C ARG A 175 19.83 -17.29 -9.83
N GLY A 176 19.50 -16.11 -10.34
CA GLY A 176 18.13 -15.63 -10.53
C GLY A 176 17.64 -14.72 -9.40
N TRP A 177 18.30 -14.73 -8.25
CA TRP A 177 18.08 -13.78 -7.16
C TRP A 177 18.77 -12.44 -7.43
N THR A 178 18.21 -11.37 -6.88
CA THR A 178 18.73 -10.00 -6.95
C THR A 178 18.66 -9.36 -5.57
N ALA A 179 19.75 -8.74 -5.14
CA ALA A 179 19.77 -7.88 -3.95
C ALA A 179 19.28 -6.48 -4.33
N ASN A 180 18.31 -5.95 -3.59
CA ASN A 180 17.61 -4.71 -3.95
C ASN A 180 18.28 -3.44 -3.39
N GLY A 181 19.60 -3.47 -3.18
CA GLY A 181 20.37 -2.33 -2.65
C GLY A 181 20.21 -2.06 -1.15
N HIS A 182 19.38 -2.83 -0.44
CA HIS A 182 19.29 -2.84 1.01
C HIS A 182 19.64 -4.24 1.55
N PRO A 183 20.55 -4.36 2.54
CA PRO A 183 20.83 -5.63 3.19
C PRO A 183 19.55 -6.30 3.69
N GLY A 184 19.44 -7.62 3.52
CA GLY A 184 18.26 -8.38 3.94
C GLY A 184 17.04 -8.29 3.01
N TRP A 185 17.13 -7.56 1.89
CA TRP A 185 16.04 -7.47 0.91
C TRP A 185 16.43 -8.05 -0.45
N TYR A 186 15.75 -9.15 -0.82
CA TYR A 186 16.03 -9.91 -2.03
C TYR A 186 14.78 -10.09 -2.89
N SER A 187 14.97 -10.30 -4.18
CA SER A 187 13.89 -10.61 -5.10
C SER A 187 14.27 -11.60 -6.18
N TYR A 188 13.35 -12.49 -6.51
CA TYR A 188 13.46 -13.46 -7.61
C TYR A 188 12.37 -13.15 -8.63
N TYR A 189 12.78 -12.54 -9.74
CA TYR A 189 11.84 -12.01 -10.75
C TYR A 189 11.46 -13.08 -11.77
N LEU A 190 10.17 -13.24 -12.02
CA LEU A 190 9.63 -13.93 -13.20
C LEU A 190 9.40 -12.92 -14.33
N TYR A 191 8.89 -11.74 -13.98
CA TYR A 191 8.81 -10.58 -14.86
C TYR A 191 9.46 -9.37 -14.20
N ARG A 192 10.36 -8.68 -14.91
CA ARG A 192 10.98 -7.44 -14.45
C ARG A 192 10.75 -6.36 -15.49
N GLN A 193 10.07 -5.29 -15.10
CA GLN A 193 9.75 -4.16 -15.99
C GLN A 193 9.11 -4.63 -17.31
N GLY A 194 8.16 -5.57 -17.21
CA GLY A 194 7.46 -6.13 -18.37
C GLY A 194 8.27 -7.11 -19.21
N GLU A 195 9.50 -7.47 -18.81
CA GLU A 195 10.30 -8.49 -19.49
C GLU A 195 10.24 -9.82 -18.76
N CYS A 196 9.93 -10.90 -19.48
CA CYS A 196 9.92 -12.26 -18.95
C CYS A 196 11.34 -12.78 -18.75
N ILE A 197 11.65 -13.23 -17.53
CA ILE A 197 12.91 -13.90 -17.21
C ILE A 197 12.73 -15.40 -17.43
N ALA A 198 12.90 -15.83 -18.68
CA ALA A 198 12.59 -17.20 -19.11
C ALA A 198 13.24 -18.31 -18.27
N GLN A 199 14.46 -18.11 -17.77
CA GLN A 199 15.10 -19.07 -16.87
C GLN A 199 14.35 -19.23 -15.55
N ASN A 200 13.93 -18.13 -14.95
CA ASN A 200 13.25 -18.12 -13.66
C ASN A 200 11.82 -18.66 -13.79
N CYS A 201 11.12 -18.33 -14.89
CA CYS A 201 9.81 -18.90 -15.20
C CYS A 201 9.88 -20.42 -15.40
N ARG A 202 10.97 -20.96 -15.98
CA ARG A 202 11.18 -22.41 -16.10
C ARG A 202 11.38 -23.10 -14.75
N SER A 203 11.94 -22.40 -13.76
CA SER A 203 12.04 -22.90 -12.38
C SER A 203 10.72 -22.83 -11.61
N CYS A 204 9.77 -22.00 -12.06
CA CYS A 204 8.47 -21.79 -11.41
C CYS A 204 7.30 -21.94 -12.41
N PRO A 205 7.13 -23.12 -13.05
CA PRO A 205 6.14 -23.32 -14.11
C PRO A 205 4.68 -23.11 -13.67
N TRP A 206 4.32 -23.47 -12.44
CA TRP A 206 2.97 -23.29 -11.91
C TRP A 206 2.67 -21.83 -11.58
N THR A 207 3.64 -21.12 -11.01
CA THR A 207 3.55 -19.67 -10.79
C THR A 207 3.43 -18.94 -12.13
N TYR A 208 4.22 -19.32 -13.13
CA TYR A 208 4.13 -18.78 -14.49
C TYR A 208 2.75 -19.03 -15.13
N ARG A 209 2.18 -20.23 -14.92
CA ARG A 209 0.82 -20.55 -15.37
C ARG A 209 -0.23 -19.69 -14.68
N ALA A 210 -0.11 -19.45 -13.37
CA ALA A 210 -1.01 -18.57 -12.63
C ALA A 210 -0.96 -17.13 -13.18
N LEU A 211 0.25 -16.59 -13.40
CA LEU A 211 0.43 -15.25 -14.01
C LEU A 211 -0.24 -15.14 -15.38
N SER A 212 -0.18 -16.20 -16.18
CA SER A 212 -0.78 -16.23 -17.53
C SER A 212 -2.31 -16.22 -17.51
N ALA A 213 -2.94 -16.54 -16.37
CA ALA A 213 -4.39 -16.55 -16.18
C ALA A 213 -4.96 -15.24 -15.61
N LEU A 214 -4.08 -14.29 -15.24
CA LEU A 214 -4.47 -12.98 -14.73
C LEU A 214 -4.91 -12.06 -15.88
N ARG A 215 -6.02 -11.35 -15.69
CA ARG A 215 -6.62 -10.46 -16.70
C ARG A 215 -5.97 -9.09 -16.73
N THR A 216 -5.43 -8.64 -15.60
CA THR A 216 -4.90 -7.27 -15.46
C THR A 216 -3.40 -7.24 -15.21
N PHE A 217 -2.71 -8.38 -15.26
CA PHE A 217 -1.26 -8.44 -15.11
C PHE A 217 -0.55 -7.60 -16.17
N ILE A 218 0.34 -6.71 -15.70
CA ILE A 218 1.16 -5.87 -16.54
C ILE A 218 2.41 -6.66 -16.97
N ASN A 219 2.36 -7.27 -18.15
CA ASN A 219 3.39 -8.22 -18.61
C ASN A 219 4.22 -7.76 -19.82
N ALA A 220 3.96 -6.55 -20.34
CA ALA A 220 4.61 -5.98 -21.53
C ALA A 220 4.83 -4.47 -21.38
N ASN A 221 5.08 -4.01 -20.15
CA ASN A 221 5.24 -2.61 -19.81
C ASN A 221 6.21 -2.47 -18.63
N ARG A 222 7.08 -1.45 -18.66
CA ARG A 222 8.09 -1.19 -17.61
C ARG A 222 7.52 -0.95 -16.21
N PHE A 223 6.23 -0.65 -16.09
CA PHE A 223 5.55 -0.57 -14.79
C PHE A 223 5.11 -1.93 -14.24
N GLY A 224 5.31 -3.02 -14.96
CA GLY A 224 4.92 -4.36 -14.56
C GLY A 224 6.07 -5.19 -13.98
N ASN A 225 5.84 -5.84 -12.85
CA ASN A 225 6.73 -6.86 -12.30
C ASN A 225 5.92 -8.03 -11.76
N ALA A 226 6.54 -9.20 -11.74
CA ALA A 226 6.09 -10.36 -10.97
C ALA A 226 7.31 -11.02 -10.32
N CYS A 227 7.37 -11.10 -8.99
CA CYS A 227 8.54 -11.62 -8.29
C CYS A 227 8.22 -12.15 -6.89
N PHE A 228 9.03 -13.11 -6.42
CA PHE A 228 9.13 -13.39 -4.99
C PHE A 228 9.95 -12.29 -4.33
N SER A 229 9.48 -11.75 -3.21
CA SER A 229 10.19 -10.74 -2.42
C SER A 229 10.41 -11.26 -1.00
N VAL A 230 11.69 -11.29 -0.59
CA VAL A 230 12.13 -11.80 0.70
C VAL A 230 12.69 -10.64 1.52
N LEU A 231 12.24 -10.54 2.77
CA LEU A 231 12.71 -9.55 3.72
C LEU A 231 13.17 -10.26 5.00
N GLN A 232 14.44 -10.08 5.38
CA GLN A 232 15.01 -10.68 6.58
C GLN A 232 14.56 -9.97 7.87
N PRO A 233 14.53 -10.68 9.01
CA PRO A 233 14.35 -10.07 10.32
C PRO A 233 15.30 -8.89 10.57
N GLY A 234 14.79 -7.86 11.25
CA GLY A 234 15.52 -6.61 11.54
C GLY A 234 15.64 -5.64 10.36
N THR A 235 15.08 -5.96 9.19
CA THR A 235 15.18 -5.08 8.01
C THR A 235 14.08 -4.01 8.03
N VAL A 236 14.47 -2.74 7.93
CA VAL A 236 13.55 -1.60 7.77
C VAL A 236 13.85 -0.90 6.45
N LEU A 237 12.89 -0.92 5.53
CA LEU A 237 13.01 -0.24 4.25
C LEU A 237 12.53 1.22 4.39
N PRO A 238 13.29 2.20 3.87
CA PRO A 238 12.91 3.60 3.94
C PRO A 238 11.64 3.89 3.16
N GLY A 239 11.04 5.05 3.43
CA GLY A 239 9.85 5.51 2.71
C GLY A 239 10.15 5.74 1.24
N THR A 240 9.43 5.06 0.35
CA THR A 240 9.59 5.21 -1.11
C THR A 240 8.23 5.39 -1.80
N TYR A 241 8.28 5.77 -3.08
CA TYR A 241 7.12 5.91 -3.95
C TYR A 241 7.34 5.09 -5.22
N GLY A 242 6.29 4.44 -5.68
CA GLY A 242 6.22 3.69 -6.92
C GLY A 242 6.38 4.60 -8.16
N PRO A 243 6.59 4.02 -9.34
CA PRO A 243 6.81 4.80 -10.55
C PRO A 243 5.53 5.39 -11.13
N THR A 244 4.34 4.87 -10.79
CA THR A 244 3.08 5.31 -11.37
C THR A 244 1.87 4.98 -10.49
N ASN A 245 0.81 5.77 -10.58
CA ASN A 245 -0.51 5.48 -10.01
C ASN A 245 -1.40 4.64 -10.95
N THR A 246 -0.90 4.27 -12.14
CA THR A 246 -1.67 3.48 -13.13
C THR A 246 -1.71 1.98 -12.81
N ARG A 247 -1.04 1.55 -11.73
CA ARG A 247 -0.99 0.17 -11.29
C ARG A 247 -1.48 0.02 -9.85
N VAL A 248 -1.93 -1.16 -9.52
CA VAL A 248 -2.13 -1.65 -8.16
C VAL A 248 -1.16 -2.80 -7.96
N ARG A 249 -0.37 -2.75 -6.88
CA ARG A 249 0.57 -3.79 -6.53
C ARG A 249 -0.11 -4.82 -5.63
N CYS A 250 -0.24 -6.05 -6.13
CA CYS A 250 -0.80 -7.16 -5.39
C CYS A 250 0.30 -7.93 -4.65
N HIS A 251 0.17 -8.09 -3.34
CA HIS A 251 1.04 -8.89 -2.49
C HIS A 251 0.29 -10.14 -2.02
N LEU A 252 0.65 -11.32 -2.52
CA LEU A 252 0.21 -12.60 -1.95
C LEU A 252 1.16 -13.00 -0.81
N GLY A 253 0.64 -13.16 0.40
CA GLY A 253 1.44 -13.64 1.54
C GLY A 253 1.85 -15.11 1.36
N LEU A 254 3.15 -15.42 1.41
CA LEU A 254 3.66 -16.79 1.29
C LEU A 254 4.14 -17.36 2.62
N LYS A 255 5.04 -16.63 3.29
CA LYS A 255 5.51 -16.90 4.65
C LYS A 255 5.49 -15.59 5.41
N VAL A 256 4.66 -15.47 6.44
CA VAL A 256 4.44 -14.18 7.12
C VAL A 256 4.66 -14.33 8.62
N PRO A 257 5.93 -14.22 9.09
CA PRO A 257 6.22 -14.23 10.51
C PRO A 257 5.67 -12.98 11.22
N PRO A 258 5.52 -13.03 12.56
CA PRO A 258 5.09 -11.88 13.33
C PRO A 258 6.06 -10.69 13.20
N GLY A 259 5.56 -9.48 13.45
CA GLY A 259 6.37 -8.26 13.42
C GLY A 259 6.66 -7.72 12.02
N CYS A 260 5.96 -8.20 10.98
CA CYS A 260 6.03 -7.62 9.64
C CYS A 260 4.97 -6.52 9.47
N GLU A 261 5.39 -5.33 9.05
CA GLU A 261 4.53 -4.16 8.90
C GLU A 261 4.68 -3.54 7.50
N LEU A 262 3.56 -3.13 6.93
CA LEU A 262 3.47 -2.25 5.76
C LEU A 262 2.70 -1.00 6.15
N VAL A 263 3.24 0.18 5.85
CA VAL A 263 2.48 1.43 5.99
C VAL A 263 2.42 2.10 4.63
N VAL A 264 1.23 2.46 4.15
CA VAL A 264 1.02 3.09 2.84
C VAL A 264 0.11 4.28 3.05
N GLY A 265 0.54 5.46 2.62
CA GLY A 265 -0.24 6.70 2.81
C GLY A 265 -0.53 7.04 4.28
N GLY A 266 0.23 6.49 5.24
CA GLY A 266 -0.01 6.63 6.67
C GLY A 266 -0.93 5.57 7.28
N GLU A 267 -1.43 4.63 6.49
CA GLU A 267 -2.31 3.55 6.94
C GLU A 267 -1.52 2.24 7.09
N PRO A 268 -1.40 1.68 8.31
CA PRO A 268 -0.69 0.41 8.55
C PRO A 268 -1.54 -0.80 8.15
N GLN A 269 -0.90 -1.84 7.61
CA GLN A 269 -1.46 -3.14 7.27
C GLN A 269 -0.43 -4.26 7.51
N CYS A 270 -0.95 -5.48 7.66
CA CYS A 270 -0.17 -6.70 7.76
C CYS A 270 -0.53 -7.66 6.62
N TRP A 271 0.40 -8.54 6.27
CA TRP A 271 0.11 -9.64 5.35
C TRP A 271 -0.57 -10.80 6.09
N SER A 272 -1.24 -11.66 5.33
CA SER A 272 -1.71 -12.96 5.80
C SER A 272 -1.34 -14.01 4.77
N GLU A 273 -0.91 -15.19 5.22
CA GLU A 273 -0.56 -16.28 4.32
C GLU A 273 -1.77 -16.72 3.51
N GLY A 274 -1.57 -16.92 2.21
CA GLY A 274 -2.64 -17.31 1.29
C GLY A 274 -3.59 -16.20 0.86
N CYS A 275 -3.46 -14.98 1.42
CA CYS A 275 -4.33 -13.84 1.10
C CYS A 275 -3.60 -12.78 0.29
N CYS A 276 -4.32 -12.13 -0.63
CA CYS A 276 -3.81 -10.98 -1.37
C CYS A 276 -4.08 -9.65 -0.65
N LEU A 277 -3.05 -8.79 -0.59
CA LEU A 277 -3.14 -7.40 -0.19
C LEU A 277 -2.89 -6.49 -1.41
N LEU A 278 -3.84 -5.61 -1.73
CA LEU A 278 -3.78 -4.73 -2.90
C LEU A 278 -3.38 -3.30 -2.47
N VAL A 279 -2.27 -2.82 -3.01
CA VAL A 279 -1.62 -1.58 -2.57
C VAL A 279 -1.44 -0.61 -3.73
N ASP A 280 -1.75 0.66 -3.52
CA ASP A 280 -1.28 1.73 -4.40
C ASP A 280 0.11 2.19 -3.96
N ASP A 281 1.14 1.63 -4.60
CA ASP A 281 2.51 1.96 -4.24
C ASP A 281 2.95 3.37 -4.69
N SER A 282 2.10 4.13 -5.41
CA SER A 282 2.36 5.53 -5.73
C SER A 282 2.18 6.48 -4.55
N PHE A 283 1.57 6.02 -3.45
CA PHE A 283 1.62 6.67 -2.14
C PHE A 283 2.96 6.38 -1.46
N LEU A 284 3.33 7.23 -0.49
CA LEU A 284 4.49 6.96 0.36
C LEU A 284 4.26 5.63 1.08
N HIS A 285 5.20 4.70 0.95
CA HIS A 285 5.13 3.43 1.64
C HIS A 285 6.45 3.04 2.30
N THR A 286 6.33 2.45 3.48
CA THR A 286 7.43 1.87 4.26
C THR A 286 7.13 0.41 4.53
N THR A 287 8.18 -0.40 4.72
CA THR A 287 8.04 -1.79 5.09
C THR A 287 9.09 -2.15 6.11
N ALA A 288 8.70 -2.85 7.17
CA ALA A 288 9.59 -3.27 8.22
C ALA A 288 9.37 -4.74 8.60
N HIS A 289 10.44 -5.40 9.00
CA HIS A 289 10.41 -6.69 9.67
C HIS A 289 11.05 -6.53 11.05
N ASN A 290 10.22 -6.30 12.06
CA ASN A 290 10.63 -6.04 13.45
C ASN A 290 10.80 -7.32 14.29
N GLY A 291 10.57 -8.50 13.70
CA GLY A 291 10.83 -9.80 14.33
C GLY A 291 12.32 -10.11 14.57
N SER A 292 12.56 -11.17 15.33
CA SER A 292 13.86 -11.72 15.70
C SER A 292 14.43 -12.66 14.62
N PRO A 293 15.74 -12.96 14.63
CA PRO A 293 16.33 -13.91 13.69
C PRO A 293 15.69 -15.31 13.70
N THR A 294 15.09 -15.72 14.81
CA THR A 294 14.43 -17.03 14.95
C THR A 294 13.04 -17.08 14.31
N ASP A 295 12.43 -15.94 14.01
CA ASP A 295 11.10 -15.89 13.38
C ASP A 295 11.15 -16.24 11.88
N GLY A 296 12.35 -16.22 11.28
CA GLY A 296 12.56 -16.50 9.86
C GLY A 296 12.18 -15.32 8.97
N SER A 297 12.36 -15.48 7.66
CA SER A 297 12.16 -14.39 6.70
C SER A 297 10.70 -14.23 6.29
N ARG A 298 10.28 -12.98 6.05
CA ARG A 298 9.00 -12.70 5.39
C ARG A 298 9.12 -12.88 3.89
N VAL A 299 8.20 -13.65 3.32
CA VAL A 299 8.14 -13.96 1.90
C VAL A 299 6.75 -13.61 1.37
N ILE A 300 6.72 -12.81 0.31
CA ILE A 300 5.50 -12.51 -0.45
C ILE A 300 5.75 -12.71 -1.94
N PHE A 301 4.69 -12.98 -2.69
CA PHE A 301 4.71 -12.89 -4.15
C PHE A 301 4.06 -11.57 -4.59
N ILE A 302 4.82 -10.76 -5.32
CA ILE A 302 4.38 -9.46 -5.82
C ILE A 302 3.97 -9.61 -7.28
N VAL A 303 2.81 -9.06 -7.64
CA VAL A 303 2.36 -8.91 -9.03
C VAL A 303 1.81 -7.50 -9.24
N ASP A 304 2.32 -6.78 -10.24
CA ASP A 304 1.81 -5.46 -10.60
C ASP A 304 0.64 -5.60 -11.60
N LEU A 305 -0.54 -5.12 -11.20
CA LEU A 305 -1.80 -5.20 -11.95
C LEU A 305 -2.21 -3.82 -12.45
N TRP A 306 -2.90 -3.75 -13.59
CA TRP A 306 -3.51 -2.50 -14.04
C TRP A 306 -4.51 -1.98 -13.01
N HIS A 307 -4.41 -0.70 -12.68
CA HIS A 307 -5.39 -0.06 -11.82
C HIS A 307 -6.80 -0.21 -12.43
N PRO A 308 -7.84 -0.56 -11.64
CA PRO A 308 -9.15 -0.98 -12.16
C PRO A 308 -9.81 0.11 -13.03
N ASN A 309 -9.57 1.39 -12.70
CA ASN A 309 -10.08 2.55 -13.44
C ASN A 309 -9.15 3.06 -14.57
N VAL A 310 -8.17 2.27 -15.00
CA VAL A 310 -7.45 2.52 -16.27
C VAL A 310 -8.19 1.78 -17.38
N ALA A 311 -8.72 2.53 -18.34
CA ALA A 311 -9.54 2.00 -19.42
C ALA A 311 -8.71 1.19 -20.41
N GLY A 312 -9.34 0.24 -21.11
CA GLY A 312 -8.67 -0.62 -22.11
C GLY A 312 -7.82 0.15 -23.13
N PRO A 313 -8.33 1.20 -23.79
CA PRO A 313 -7.54 2.04 -24.70
C PRO A 313 -6.33 2.71 -24.01
N GLU A 314 -6.49 3.15 -22.76
CA GLU A 314 -5.40 3.77 -21.99
C GLU A 314 -4.30 2.74 -21.69
N ARG A 315 -4.66 1.49 -21.34
CA ARG A 315 -3.69 0.40 -21.13
C ARG A 315 -2.85 0.16 -22.38
N GLN A 316 -3.50 0.04 -23.55
CA GLN A 316 -2.81 -0.17 -24.83
C GLN A 316 -1.85 0.97 -25.16
N ALA A 317 -2.26 2.22 -24.94
CA ALA A 317 -1.40 3.37 -25.15
C ALA A 317 -0.23 3.39 -24.15
N LEU A 318 -0.47 3.07 -22.88
CA LEU A 318 0.56 2.98 -21.86
C LEU A 318 1.56 1.85 -22.19
N ASP A 319 1.11 0.68 -22.62
CA ASP A 319 1.96 -0.42 -23.09
C ASP A 319 2.86 0.03 -24.25
N TYR A 320 2.33 0.82 -25.19
CA TYR A 320 3.13 1.35 -26.29
C TYR A 320 4.16 2.40 -25.83
N ILE A 321 3.75 3.34 -24.99
CA ILE A 321 4.59 4.45 -24.52
C ILE A 321 5.70 3.94 -23.60
N PHE A 322 5.37 2.98 -22.75
CA PHE A 322 6.21 2.43 -21.70
C PHE A 322 6.58 0.96 -22.00
N ALA A 323 6.75 0.62 -23.28
CA ALA A 323 7.21 -0.69 -23.70
C ALA A 323 8.59 -1.00 -23.08
N PRO A 324 8.88 -2.27 -22.72
CA PRO A 324 10.18 -2.66 -22.21
C PRO A 324 11.30 -2.36 -23.22
N GLY A 325 12.49 -2.01 -22.72
CA GLY A 325 13.68 -1.77 -23.54
C GLY A 325 13.70 -0.50 -24.40
N ARG A 326 12.71 0.41 -24.25
CA ARG A 326 12.66 1.70 -24.97
C ARG A 326 13.11 2.91 -24.17
#